data_AF-A0A811TD79-F1
#
_entry.id   AF-A0A811TD79-F1
#
_cell.length_a   1.000
_cell.length_b   1.000
_cell.length_c   1.000
_cell.angle_alpha   90.00
_cell.angle_beta   90.00
_cell.angle_gamma   90.00
#
_symmetry.space_group_name_H-M   'P 1'
#
loop_
_entity.id
_entity.type
_entity.pdbx_description
1 polymer ?
#
loop_
_entity_poly.entity_id
_entity_poly.type
_entity_poly.pdbx_seq_one_letter_code
_entity_poly.pdbx_strand_id
1 'polypeptide(L)' 'MTLIAGVDEAGKGPVVGPMCVGGVLTTDMERLKKLGVDDSKKLTPKKRERLSEQIRNIATI' A
#
# COMPACT_ATOMS: atom_id res chain seq x y z
N MET A 1 11.19 -12.30 -14.97
CA MET A 1 10.22 -11.65 -14.06
C MET A 1 10.87 -10.37 -13.57
N THR A 2 10.22 -9.23 -13.78
CA THR A 2 10.74 -7.94 -13.31
C THR A 2 10.25 -7.71 -11.89
N LEU A 3 11.17 -7.37 -10.99
CA LEU A 3 10.86 -6.92 -9.63
C LEU A 3 10.62 -5.41 -9.67
N ILE A 4 9.48 -4.97 -9.15
CA ILE A 4 9.12 -3.54 -9.07
C ILE A 4 8.79 -3.22 -7.62
N ALA A 5 9.42 -2.16 -7.10
CA ALA A 5 9.13 -1.62 -5.79
C ALA A 5 8.44 -0.26 -5.91
N GLY A 6 7.35 -0.07 -5.18
CA GLY A 6 6.73 1.23 -4.94
C GLY A 6 7.04 1.68 -3.50
N VAL A 7 7.29 2.98 -3.30
CA VAL A 7 7.56 3.58 -1.99
C VAL A 7 6.72 4.84 -1.85
N ASP A 8 6.14 5.05 -0.67
CA ASP A 8 5.35 6.25 -0.35
C ASP A 8 5.44 6.58 1.15
N GLU A 9 5.08 7.82 1.52
CA GLU A 9 5.10 8.31 2.90
C GLU A 9 3.73 8.74 3.42
N ALA A 10 3.56 8.66 4.74
CA ALA A 10 2.43 9.25 5.45
C ALA A 10 2.94 10.05 6.65
N GLY A 11 2.40 11.26 6.85
CA GLY A 11 2.73 12.08 8.02
C GLY A 11 3.91 13.04 7.84
N LYS A 12 4.27 13.43 6.60
CA LYS A 12 5.33 14.43 6.35
C LYS A 12 4.97 15.86 6.83
N GLY A 13 3.69 16.23 6.78
CA GLY A 13 3.20 17.59 7.07
C GLY A 13 2.69 17.85 8.50
N PRO A 14 2.06 16.88 9.20
CA PRO A 14 1.56 17.10 10.56
C PRO A 14 2.66 17.45 11.57
N VAL A 15 2.32 18.31 12.54
CA VAL A 15 3.21 18.70 13.66
C VAL A 15 3.25 17.63 14.75
N VAL A 16 2.19 16.82 14.85
CA VAL A 16 2.03 15.76 15.86
C VAL A 16 1.83 14.42 15.17
N GLY A 17 2.51 13.40 15.69
CA GLY A 17 2.50 12.04 15.17
C GLY A 17 3.76 11.70 14.38
N PRO A 18 4.11 10.41 14.27
CA PRO A 18 5.27 9.98 13.51
C PRO A 18 5.03 10.12 12.00
N MET A 19 6.13 10.29 11.26
CA MET A 19 6.16 10.05 9.82
C MET A 19 6.49 8.57 9.58
N CYS A 20 5.74 7.94 8.68
CA CYS A 20 5.95 6.56 8.27
C CYS A 20 6.29 6.50 6.78
N VAL A 21 7.20 5.60 6.41
CA VAL A 21 7.52 5.27 5.02
C VAL A 21 7.20 3.80 4.80
N GLY A 22 6.49 3.49 3.72
CA GLY A 22 6.13 2.12 3.35
C GLY A 22 6.68 1.77 1.98
N GLY A 23 7.20 0.55 1.83
CA GLY A 23 7.61 -0.03 0.56
C GLY A 23 6.75 -1.25 0.22
N VAL A 24 6.51 -1.50 -1.06
CA VAL A 24 5.88 -2.74 -1.54
C VAL A 24 6.64 -3.23 -2.76
N LEU A 25 7.17 -4.44 -2.69
CA LEU A 25 7.88 -5.15 -3.76
C LEU A 25 7.01 -6.27 -4.33
N THR A 26 6.84 -6.29 -5.65
CA THR A 26 6.07 -7.31 -6.35
C THR A 26 6.71 -7.70 -7.69
N THR A 27 6.39 -8.91 -8.15
CA THR A 27 6.60 -9.35 -9.54
C THR A 27 5.29 -9.40 -10.34
N ASP A 28 4.15 -9.15 -9.70
CA ASP A 28 2.79 -9.29 -10.27
C ASP A 28 1.95 -8.03 -10.00
N MET A 29 2.11 -7.04 -10.88
CA MET A 29 1.36 -5.78 -10.82
C MET A 29 -0.14 -5.96 -11.10
N GLU A 30 -0.51 -6.93 -11.94
CA GLU A 30 -1.90 -7.16 -12.30
C GLU A 30 -2.69 -7.72 -11.11
N ARG A 31 -2.07 -8.56 -10.28
CA ARG A 31 -2.69 -9.02 -9.03
C ARG A 31 -2.94 -7.89 -8.03
N LEU A 32 -2.03 -6.91 -7.94
CA LEU A 32 -2.26 -5.70 -7.13
C LEU A 32 -3.41 -4.85 -7.68
N LYS A 33 -3.46 -4.61 -8.99
CA LYS A 33 -4.57 -3.86 -9.62
C LYS A 33 -5.93 -4.51 -9.38
N LYS A 34 -6.01 -5.84 -9.48
CA LYS A 34 -7.24 -6.60 -9.20
C LYS A 34 -7.74 -6.46 -7.76
N LEU A 35 -6.88 -6.12 -6.80
CA LEU A 35 -7.30 -5.79 -5.44
C LEU A 35 -7.92 -4.39 -5.30
N GLY A 36 -7.85 -3.55 -6.34
CA GLY A 36 -8.42 -2.21 -6.32
C GLY A 36 -7.59 -1.19 -5.53
N VAL A 37 -6.26 -1.32 -5.57
CA VAL A 37 -5.34 -0.41 -4.83
C VAL A 37 -5.40 1.05 -5.30
N ASP A 38 -5.74 1.29 -6.57
CA ASP A 38 -5.72 2.63 -7.20
C ASP A 38 -6.76 3.59 -6.60
N ASP A 39 -7.95 3.09 -6.27
CA ASP A 39 -9.06 3.87 -5.73
C ASP A 39 -9.16 3.79 -4.20
N SER A 40 -8.10 3.30 -3.54
CA SER A 40 -8.07 3.06 -2.08
C SER A 40 -8.38 4.28 -1.22
N LYS A 41 -8.21 5.50 -1.73
CA LYS A 41 -8.56 6.77 -1.05
C LYS A 41 -10.06 6.93 -0.79
N LYS A 42 -10.92 6.26 -1.58
CA LYS A 42 -12.38 6.28 -1.40
C LYS A 42 -12.85 5.31 -0.31
N LEU A 43 -11.96 4.46 0.20
CA LEU A 43 -12.29 3.44 1.19
C LEU A 43 -12.32 4.02 2.61
N THR A 44 -13.19 3.47 3.45
CA THR A 44 -13.17 3.75 4.89
C THR A 44 -11.87 3.26 5.54
N PRO A 45 -11.45 3.82 6.69
CA PRO A 45 -10.24 3.36 7.39
C PRO A 45 -10.19 1.84 7.59
N LYS A 46 -11.28 1.24 8.09
CA LYS A 46 -11.41 -0.21 8.28
C LYS A 46 -11.25 -1.02 6.99
N LYS A 47 -11.75 -0.50 5.86
CA LYS A 47 -11.57 -1.14 4.54
C LYS A 47 -10.12 -1.02 4.05
N ARG A 48 -9.43 0.09 4.35
CA ARG A 48 -8.00 0.26 4.01
C ARG A 48 -7.11 -0.67 4.85
N GLU A 49 -7.41 -0.88 6.13
CA GLU A 49 -6.71 -1.87 6.96
C GLU A 49 -6.83 -3.27 6.36
N ARG A 50 -8.04 -3.70 6.02
CA ARG A 50 -8.26 -4.99 5.35
C ARG A 50 -7.52 -5.08 4.01
N LEU A 51 -7.51 -4.01 3.22
CA LEU A 51 -6.76 -3.98 1.95
C LEU A 51 -5.25 -4.12 2.20
N SER A 52 -4.71 -3.49 3.26
CA SER A 52 -3.31 -3.63 3.66
C SER A 52 -2.97 -5.09 3.96
N GLU A 53 -3.81 -5.80 4.73
CA GLU A 53 -3.64 -7.24 4.99
C GLU A 53 -3.62 -8.07 3.69
N GLN A 54 -4.52 -7.77 2.74
CA GLN A 54 -4.55 -8.44 1.45
C GLN A 54 -3.27 -8.21 0.63
N ILE A 55 -2.70 -7.00 0.67
CA ILE A 55 -1.43 -6.68 0.03
C ILE A 55 -0.28 -7.49 0.67
N ARG A 56 -0.24 -7.59 2.01
CA ARG A 56 0.79 -8.38 2.74
C ARG A 56 0.82 -9.85 2.34
N ASN A 57 -0.33 -10.39 1.93
CA ASN A 57 -0.46 -11.80 1.53
C ASN A 57 0.04 -12.07 0.10
N ILE A 58 0.24 -11.03 -0.73
CA ILE A 58 0.57 -11.20 -2.15
C ILE A 58 1.83 -10.45 -2.61
N ALA A 59 2.41 -9.63 -1.74
CA ALA A 59 3.61 -8.84 -2.01
C ALA A 59 4.52 -8.78 -0.79
N THR A 60 5.79 -8.43 -1.02
CA THR A 60 6.76 -8.18 0.06
C THR A 60 6.67 -6.71 0.48
N ILE A 61 6.73 -6.41 1.77
CA ILE A 61 6.57 -5.06 2.35
C ILE A 61 7.75 -4.74 3.25
#